data_AF-A0A519TYY7-F1
#
_entry.id   AF-A0A519TYY7-F1
#
_cell.length_a   1.000
_cell.length_b   1.000
_cell.length_c   1.000
_cell.angle_alpha   90.00
_cell.angle_beta   90.00
_cell.angle_gamma   90.00
#
_symmetry.space_group_name_H-M   'P 1'
#
loop_
_entity.id
_entity.type
_entity.pdbx_description
1 polymer ?
#
loop_
_entity_poly.entity_id
_entity_poly.type
_entity_poly.pdbx_seq_one_letter_code
_entity_poly.pdbx_strand_id
1 'polypeptide(L)'
;MTLIPEIKLIPSPKAEEAKAAVGYKWNDVAGTRHKLGGKPIGENVDWPVCGECKKQMNCYATIDSIGDEYDLLDCSVIKVFVCLHCFTTCSQINQALT
;
A
#
# COMPACT_ATOMS: atom_id res chain seq x y z
N MET A 1 11.40 2.25 -16.57
CA MET A 1 10.89 2.01 -15.20
C MET A 1 11.75 0.93 -14.59
N THR A 2 12.23 1.09 -13.36
CA THR A 2 13.02 0.08 -12.66
C THR A 2 12.15 -0.44 -11.53
N LEU A 3 11.71 -1.69 -11.62
CA LEU A 3 10.87 -2.28 -10.58
C LEU A 3 11.70 -2.47 -9.31
N ILE A 4 11.26 -1.85 -8.23
CA ILE A 4 11.76 -2.15 -6.89
C ILE A 4 11.30 -3.58 -6.57
N PRO A 5 12.19 -4.50 -6.15
CA PRO A 5 11.78 -5.83 -5.75
C PRO A 5 10.69 -5.78 -4.69
N GLU A 6 9.77 -6.74 -4.74
CA GLU A 6 8.75 -6.86 -3.70
C GLU A 6 9.39 -7.30 -2.38
N ILE A 7 9.12 -6.55 -1.31
CA ILE A 7 9.59 -6.84 0.04
C ILE A 7 8.38 -6.79 0.95
N LYS A 8 8.07 -7.92 1.59
CA LYS A 8 6.93 -8.01 2.52
C LYS A 8 7.18 -7.10 3.73
N LEU A 9 6.16 -6.34 4.13
CA LEU A 9 6.14 -5.65 5.40
C LEU A 9 5.17 -6.38 6.34
N ILE A 10 5.64 -6.72 7.54
CA ILE A 10 4.85 -7.43 8.54
C ILE A 10 4.75 -6.51 9.77
N PRO A 11 3.54 -6.03 10.12
CA PRO A 11 3.35 -5.29 11.36
C PRO A 11 3.83 -6.11 12.57
N SER A 12 4.61 -5.49 13.45
CA SER A 12 5.07 -6.10 14.71
C SER A 12 4.69 -5.21 15.89
N PRO A 13 3.37 -5.05 16.18
CA PRO A 13 2.90 -4.18 17.25
C PRO A 13 3.46 -4.64 18.62
N LYS A 14 3.83 -3.67 19.46
CA LYS A 14 4.44 -3.92 20.77
C LYS A 14 3.49 -3.62 21.92
N ALA A 15 2.82 -2.47 21.88
CA ALA A 15 1.85 -2.08 22.89
C ALA A 15 0.54 -2.87 22.75
N GLU A 16 -0.19 -3.04 23.85
CA GLU A 16 -1.44 -3.83 23.86
C GLU A 16 -2.51 -3.18 22.98
N GLU A 17 -2.63 -1.86 23.04
CA GLU A 17 -3.53 -1.10 22.17
C GLU A 17 -3.20 -1.29 20.68
N ALA A 18 -1.91 -1.38 20.32
CA ALA A 18 -1.49 -1.59 18.95
C ALA A 18 -1.72 -3.03 18.48
N LYS A 19 -1.62 -4.02 19.37
CA LYS A 19 -1.96 -5.41 19.06
C LYS A 19 -3.45 -5.57 18.83
N ALA A 20 -4.27 -4.89 19.63
CA ALA A 20 -5.73 -4.90 19.50
C ALA A 20 -6.22 -4.23 18.21
N ALA A 21 -5.47 -3.27 17.68
CA ALA A 21 -5.83 -2.55 16.45
C ALA A 21 -5.62 -3.37 15.16
N VAL A 22 -4.75 -4.39 15.16
CA VAL A 22 -4.35 -5.13 13.95
C VAL A 22 -5.22 -6.38 13.76
N GLY A 23 -5.76 -6.53 12.55
CA GLY A 23 -6.51 -7.70 12.12
C GLY A 23 -8.02 -7.48 12.03
N TYR A 24 -8.69 -8.43 11.38
CA TYR A 24 -10.13 -8.38 11.14
C TYR A 24 -10.83 -9.60 11.72
N LYS A 25 -12.07 -9.41 12.14
CA LYS A 25 -12.93 -10.49 12.64
C LYS A 25 -13.38 -11.45 11.54
N TRP A 26 -13.52 -10.96 10.31
CA TRP A 26 -14.16 -11.70 9.20
C TRP A 26 -13.33 -11.73 7.91
N ASN A 27 -12.05 -11.32 7.95
CA ASN A 27 -11.19 -11.24 6.78
C ASN A 27 -9.73 -11.56 7.14
N ASP A 28 -9.23 -12.73 6.72
CA ASP A 28 -7.86 -13.16 7.03
C ASP A 28 -6.79 -12.54 6.12
N VAL A 29 -7.21 -11.83 5.07
CA VAL A 29 -6.31 -11.27 4.05
C VAL A 29 -6.04 -9.79 4.29
N ALA A 30 -7.08 -9.02 4.64
CA ALA A 30 -6.95 -7.59 4.92
C ALA A 30 -6.01 -7.34 6.11
N GLY A 31 -5.18 -6.31 5.99
CA GLY A 31 -4.10 -6.01 6.95
C GLY A 31 -2.87 -6.90 6.85
N THR A 32 -2.84 -7.83 5.90
CA THR A 32 -1.63 -8.63 5.64
C THR A 32 -0.89 -8.16 4.41
N ARG A 33 -1.47 -7.36 3.51
CA ARG A 33 -0.93 -7.11 2.16
C ARG A 33 0.12 -6.00 2.07
N HIS A 34 0.62 -5.53 3.22
CA HIS A 34 1.67 -4.50 3.26
C HIS A 34 2.96 -4.97 2.55
N LYS A 35 3.54 -4.10 1.72
CA LYS A 35 4.81 -4.38 1.03
C LYS A 35 5.50 -3.11 0.56
N LEU A 36 6.82 -3.19 0.36
CA LEU A 36 7.59 -2.26 -0.46
C LEU A 36 7.75 -2.82 -1.87
N GLY A 37 7.86 -1.92 -2.84
CA GLY A 37 8.11 -2.29 -4.23
C GLY A 37 7.03 -3.20 -4.83
N GLY A 38 7.44 -3.95 -5.85
CA GLY A 38 6.58 -4.88 -6.58
C GLY A 38 5.48 -4.20 -7.40
N LYS A 39 4.51 -5.02 -7.81
CA LYS A 39 3.31 -4.53 -8.47
C LYS A 39 2.35 -3.97 -7.41
N PRO A 40 1.75 -2.78 -7.60
CA PRO A 40 0.72 -2.28 -6.69
C PRO A 40 -0.47 -3.25 -6.62
N ILE A 41 -1.11 -3.32 -5.45
CA ILE A 41 -2.31 -4.12 -5.22
C ILE A 41 -3.54 -3.23 -5.39
N GLY A 42 -4.64 -3.75 -5.90
CA GLY A 42 -5.91 -3.05 -5.96
C GLY A 42 -6.53 -3.00 -7.36
N GLU A 43 -7.81 -2.68 -7.40
CA GLU A 43 -8.56 -2.53 -8.64
C GLU A 43 -8.31 -1.17 -9.30
N ASN A 44 -8.28 -1.16 -10.63
CA ASN A 44 -8.16 0.07 -11.44
C ASN A 44 -7.01 0.97 -10.98
N VAL A 45 -5.85 0.38 -10.69
CA VAL A 45 -4.66 1.15 -10.27
C VAL A 45 -4.05 1.83 -11.51
N ASP A 46 -4.20 3.14 -11.56
CA ASP A 46 -3.58 3.97 -12.59
C ASP A 46 -2.13 4.26 -12.23
N TRP A 47 -1.21 3.87 -13.10
CA TRP A 47 0.22 4.10 -12.86
C TRP A 47 0.58 5.57 -13.13
N PRO A 48 0.97 6.36 -12.11
CA PRO A 48 1.16 7.78 -12.31
C PRO A 48 2.45 8.09 -13.07
N VAL A 49 2.39 9.21 -13.80
CA VAL A 49 3.53 9.82 -14.47
C VAL A 49 3.96 11.05 -13.67
N CYS A 50 5.27 11.23 -13.49
CA CYS A 50 5.81 12.38 -12.79
C CYS A 50 5.45 13.69 -13.51
N GLY A 51 4.87 14.65 -12.79
CA GLY A 51 4.50 15.96 -13.34
C GLY A 51 5.69 16.76 -13.89
N GLU A 52 6.90 16.53 -13.36
CA GLU A 52 8.11 17.28 -13.73
C GLU A 52 8.84 16.64 -14.91
N CYS A 53 9.34 15.40 -14.75
CA CYS A 53 10.17 14.76 -15.78
C CYS A 53 9.38 13.89 -16.77
N LYS A 54 8.06 13.79 -16.62
CA LYS A 54 7.15 12.98 -17.45
C LYS A 54 7.50 11.49 -17.53
N LYS A 55 8.37 10.99 -16.65
CA LYS A 55 8.69 9.56 -16.53
C LYS A 55 7.65 8.85 -15.66
N GLN A 56 7.36 7.60 -16.00
CA GLN A 56 6.54 6.72 -15.17
C GLN A 56 7.18 6.53 -13.79
N MET A 57 6.37 6.68 -12.73
CA MET A 57 6.81 6.54 -11.35
C MET A 57 6.95 5.06 -10.97
N ASN A 58 7.59 4.73 -9.84
CA ASN A 58 7.67 3.37 -9.33
C ASN A 58 6.76 3.21 -8.13
N CYS A 59 6.06 2.07 -8.02
CA CYS A 59 5.37 1.72 -6.77
C CYS A 59 6.43 1.50 -5.70
N TYR A 60 6.40 2.33 -4.67
CA TYR A 60 7.35 2.29 -3.57
C TYR A 60 6.80 1.51 -2.38
N ALA A 61 5.51 1.67 -2.08
CA ALA A 61 4.86 0.93 -1.01
C ALA A 61 3.38 0.67 -1.33
N THR A 62 2.89 -0.47 -0.88
CA THR A 62 1.47 -0.75 -0.66
C THR A 62 1.26 -0.85 0.85
N ILE A 63 0.40 -0.01 1.40
CA ILE A 63 0.01 -0.01 2.81
C ILE A 63 -1.45 -0.43 2.89
N ASP A 64 -1.68 -1.57 3.51
CA ASP A 64 -3.01 -2.14 3.69
C ASP A 64 -3.77 -1.44 4.83
N SER A 65 -5.07 -1.68 4.88
CA SER A 65 -5.90 -1.34 6.04
C SER A 65 -5.40 -2.09 7.28
N ILE A 66 -5.64 -1.57 8.49
CA ILE A 66 -4.97 -2.10 9.70
C ILE A 66 -5.81 -3.18 10.38
N GLY A 67 -7.12 -2.96 10.50
CA GLY A 67 -8.07 -3.84 11.20
C GLY A 67 -9.47 -3.22 11.19
N ASP A 68 -10.46 -3.90 11.79
CA ASP A 68 -11.88 -3.50 11.72
C ASP A 68 -12.12 -2.04 12.16
N GLU A 69 -11.38 -1.52 13.16
CA GLU A 69 -11.53 -0.15 13.66
C GLU A 69 -10.88 0.90 12.74
N TYR A 70 -9.86 0.49 11.98
CA TYR A 70 -9.03 1.36 11.15
C TYR A 70 -9.06 0.90 9.68
N ASP A 71 -10.23 0.43 9.25
CA ASP A 71 -10.46 -0.05 7.90
C ASP A 71 -10.46 1.12 6.91
N LEU A 72 -9.76 0.94 5.79
CA LEU A 72 -9.76 1.93 4.74
C LEU A 72 -10.81 1.52 3.71
N LEU A 73 -11.97 2.16 3.74
CA LEU A 73 -13.10 1.80 2.87
C LEU A 73 -13.41 0.30 3.01
N ASP A 74 -13.69 -0.43 1.93
CA ASP A 74 -13.93 -1.87 1.94
C ASP A 74 -12.61 -2.65 1.82
N CYS A 75 -11.83 -2.72 2.92
CA CYS A 75 -10.52 -3.38 2.96
C CYS A 75 -9.57 -2.89 1.86
N SER A 76 -9.48 -1.58 1.64
CA SER A 76 -8.66 -0.97 0.59
C SER A 76 -7.19 -0.84 0.98
N VAL A 77 -6.36 -0.58 -0.04
CA VAL A 77 -4.92 -0.40 0.12
C VAL A 77 -4.49 0.96 -0.44
N ILE A 78 -3.59 1.64 0.28
CA ILE A 78 -2.87 2.82 -0.18
C ILE A 78 -1.66 2.38 -0.97
N LYS A 79 -1.41 3.02 -2.11
CA LYS A 79 -0.19 2.85 -2.91
C LYS A 79 0.53 4.17 -2.89
N VAL A 80 1.83 4.11 -2.62
CA VAL A 80 2.72 5.26 -2.71
C VAL A 80 3.62 5.04 -3.91
N PHE A 81 3.55 5.94 -4.88
CA PHE A 81 4.41 5.97 -6.05
C PHE A 81 5.45 7.06 -5.90
N VAL A 82 6.69 6.77 -6.30
CA VAL A 82 7.83 7.70 -6.22
C VAL A 82 8.49 7.83 -7.58
N CYS A 83 8.76 9.07 -8.00
CA CYS A 83 9.66 9.32 -9.12
C CYS A 83 11.10 9.27 -8.60
N LEU A 84 11.88 8.25 -8.97
CA LEU A 84 13.27 8.12 -8.51
C LEU A 84 14.26 9.11 -9.18
N HIS A 85 13.77 10.04 -10.00
CA HIS A 85 14.58 11.11 -10.59
C HIS A 85 14.31 12.45 -9.89
N CYS A 86 13.03 12.79 -9.72
CA CYS A 86 12.60 14.06 -9.13
C CYS A 86 12.28 13.96 -7.63
N PHE A 87 12.20 12.76 -7.07
CA PHE A 87 11.80 12.47 -5.69
C PHE A 87 10.42 13.01 -5.28
N THR A 88 9.54 13.27 -6.25
CA THR A 88 8.13 13.55 -6.01
C THR A 88 7.32 12.28 -5.80
N THR A 89 6.23 12.40 -5.04
CA THR A 89 5.34 11.29 -4.68
C THR A 89 3.91 11.50 -5.17
N CYS A 90 3.23 10.40 -5.43
CA CYS A 90 1.79 10.35 -5.68
C CYS A 90 1.20 9.19 -4.88
N SER A 91 0.07 9.38 -4.22
CA SER A 91 -0.61 8.32 -3.48
C SER A 91 -2.03 8.10 -3.98
N GLN A 92 -2.43 6.83 -4.05
CA GLN A 92 -3.77 6.43 -4.47
C GLN A 92 -4.32 5.40 -3.48
N ILE A 93 -5.61 5.44 -3.21
CA ILE A 93 -6.34 4.40 -2.46
C ILE A 93 -7.28 3.67 -3.41
N ASN A 94 -7.26 2.33 -3.36
CA ASN A 94 -8.10 1.50 -4.23
C ASN A 94 -8.52 0.26 -3.43
N GLN A 95 -9.72 -0.22 -3.71
CA GLN A 95 -10.20 -1.50 -3.18
C GLN A 95 -9.25 -2.61 -3.59
N ALA A 96 -8.95 -3.50 -2.67
CA ALA A 96 -8.16 -4.68 -2.94
C ALA A 96 -9.05 -5.89 -2.75
N LEU A 97 -9.29 -6.61 -3.84
CA LEU A 97 -10.04 -7.86 -3.83
C LEU A 97 -9.53 -8.76 -2.69
N THR A 98 -10.49 -9.34 -1.96
CA THR A 98 -10.29 -10.34 -0.90
C THR A 98 -9.47 -11.51 -1.39
#